data_AF-A0AA35ZLJ2-F1
#
_entry.id   AF-A0AA35ZLJ2-F1
#
_cell.length_a   1.000
_cell.length_b   1.000
_cell.length_c   1.000
_cell.angle_alpha   90.00
_cell.angle_beta   90.00
_cell.angle_gamma   90.00
#
_symmetry.space_group_name_H-M   'P 1'
#
loop_
_entity.id
_entity.type
_entity.pdbx_description
1 polymer ?
#
loop_
_entity_poly.entity_id
_entity_poly.type
_entity_poly.pdbx_seq_one_letter_code
_entity_poly.pdbx_strand_id
1 'polypeptide(L)'
;MFISLLCFNIINNSCDLTYLTWLLLNNKYVNSKIKICKTNASFTIPFCSLLSNKYRQPLFPSTQLNNITLATRELEHTKRQMDTIAAMEKPHAICIPYPAQGHINPMMKLAKLLHFKGFHISFVNTHYNHKRLLRSRGPSSLDGLSDFCFHSIPDGLPPSDAEATQSIPDLCESVPKHSLEPFCELINKLNCVLPVCCIISDGCMSFTLEAANRFGLPEVLFWTTSACGLLAYTHYRELVGKEYIPLKDMSYVTNGYLETTLDWVPGMKNIKLRDFPSFIRTTDINDIMFNYLMTEAETLPRGSAVVLNTFDALEQDSVNPICTMNPRTFTIGPLHLMQEHVHDERLKQIGSNLWKEDVSCINWLDTKDPGSVVFVNFGSITVMSKEQLTEFGWGLANSKKDFLWVTRPDIVGDNEAMMPPEFVDETKERAMMTSWCPQEQVLKHPAIGGFLTHSGWNSTIESISSGVPVICWPFFAEQQTNCRYSCVEWGIGMEIDTDVKREEVEAQVREMMDGKKGKMMKSKASEWKTKAEEAVAIGGSSYLNFDKLVSEVLLIRK
;
A
#
# COMPACT_ATOMS: atom_id res chain seq x y z
N MET A 1 4.20 -5.27 -55.29
CA MET A 1 4.99 -5.81 -56.42
C MET A 1 6.42 -5.26 -56.42
N PHE A 2 7.10 -5.35 -55.26
CA PHE A 2 8.52 -5.00 -55.04
C PHE A 2 9.13 -5.90 -53.96
N ILE A 3 8.60 -7.12 -53.83
CA ILE A 3 9.12 -8.20 -52.97
C ILE A 3 9.13 -9.44 -53.86
N SER A 4 9.97 -9.40 -54.89
CA SER A 4 10.19 -10.53 -55.82
C SER A 4 11.61 -10.51 -56.42
N LEU A 5 12.51 -9.66 -55.90
CA LEU A 5 13.90 -9.56 -56.39
C LEU A 5 14.97 -9.76 -55.30
N LEU A 6 14.60 -10.04 -54.05
CA LEU A 6 15.59 -10.32 -52.99
C LEU A 6 15.85 -11.83 -52.74
N CYS A 7 15.09 -12.73 -53.38
CA CYS A 7 15.24 -14.17 -53.21
C CYS A 7 15.99 -14.87 -54.35
N PHE A 8 16.64 -14.14 -55.27
CA PHE A 8 17.35 -14.76 -56.40
C PHE A 8 18.87 -14.53 -56.42
N ASN A 9 19.48 -14.01 -55.34
CA ASN A 9 20.94 -13.82 -55.28
C ASN A 9 21.61 -14.23 -53.96
N ILE A 10 20.96 -15.07 -53.15
CA ILE A 10 21.58 -15.70 -51.97
C ILE A 10 21.50 -17.22 -52.11
N ILE A 11 21.84 -17.70 -53.30
CA ILE A 11 22.35 -19.05 -53.55
C ILE A 11 23.63 -18.76 -54.33
N ASN A 12 24.78 -18.89 -53.68
CA ASN A 12 26.13 -18.50 -54.12
C ASN A 12 26.69 -17.24 -53.43
N ASN A 13 26.87 -17.30 -52.11
CA ASN A 13 28.14 -16.95 -51.47
C ASN A 13 28.01 -17.07 -49.95
N SER A 14 29.06 -17.60 -49.34
CA SER A 14 29.23 -17.85 -47.91
C SER A 14 29.06 -16.55 -47.10
N CYS A 15 27.88 -16.34 -46.51
CA CYS A 15 27.67 -15.32 -45.49
C CYS A 15 27.12 -15.94 -44.22
N ASP A 16 27.83 -15.67 -43.13
CA ASP A 16 27.69 -16.18 -41.78
C ASP A 16 26.26 -16.08 -41.21
N LEU A 17 25.70 -17.23 -40.82
CA LEU A 17 24.40 -17.34 -40.13
C LEU A 17 24.37 -16.59 -38.78
N THR A 18 25.55 -16.29 -38.22
CA THR A 18 25.77 -15.53 -36.99
C THR A 18 25.34 -14.07 -37.10
N TYR A 19 25.48 -13.43 -38.27
CA TYR A 19 25.13 -12.01 -38.46
C TYR A 19 23.60 -11.80 -38.55
N LEU A 20 22.89 -12.75 -39.17
CA LEU A 20 21.42 -12.75 -39.26
C LEU A 20 20.76 -13.00 -37.89
N THR A 21 21.37 -13.85 -37.07
CA THR A 21 20.89 -14.11 -35.69
C THR A 21 21.12 -12.88 -34.79
N TRP A 22 22.21 -12.15 -35.01
CA TRP A 22 22.50 -10.89 -34.31
C TRP A 22 21.55 -9.75 -34.68
N LEU A 23 21.19 -9.63 -35.97
CA LEU A 23 20.23 -8.62 -36.47
C LEU A 23 18.79 -8.86 -35.99
N LEU A 24 18.38 -10.13 -35.84
CA LEU A 24 17.05 -10.51 -35.35
C LEU A 24 16.89 -10.32 -33.84
N LEU A 25 17.98 -10.39 -33.07
CA LEU A 25 17.95 -10.23 -31.61
C LEU A 25 18.08 -8.77 -31.14
N ASN A 26 18.57 -7.84 -31.98
CA ASN A 26 18.94 -6.48 -31.55
C ASN A 26 18.10 -5.32 -32.11
N ASN A 27 17.05 -5.55 -32.91
CA ASN A 27 16.22 -4.44 -33.41
C ASN A 27 15.04 -4.10 -32.46
N LYS A 28 15.31 -3.17 -31.53
CA LYS A 28 14.29 -2.26 -30.98
C LYS A 28 13.92 -1.24 -32.07
N TYR A 29 12.62 -1.12 -32.37
CA TYR A 29 11.91 -0.10 -33.18
C TYR A 29 11.09 -0.72 -34.32
N VAL A 30 9.85 -1.16 -34.02
CA VAL A 30 8.67 -0.84 -34.84
C VAL A 30 7.45 -0.79 -33.91
N ASN A 31 6.97 0.42 -33.68
CA ASN A 31 5.70 0.71 -33.02
C ASN A 31 4.73 1.14 -34.12
N SER A 32 3.86 0.25 -34.61
CA SER A 32 2.71 0.65 -35.44
C SER A 32 1.65 -0.44 -35.49
N LYS A 33 0.45 -0.05 -35.05
CA LYS A 33 -0.82 -0.78 -35.02
C LYS A 33 -1.08 -1.64 -36.27
N ILE A 34 -1.35 -2.92 -36.08
CA ILE A 34 -2.13 -3.73 -37.04
C ILE A 34 -3.24 -4.46 -36.27
N LYS A 35 -4.48 -4.06 -36.55
CA LYS A 35 -5.71 -4.80 -36.21
C LYS A 35 -5.69 -6.11 -36.99
N ILE A 36 -5.84 -7.26 -36.31
CA ILE A 36 -6.17 -8.52 -36.98
C ILE A 36 -7.51 -9.03 -36.41
N CYS A 37 -8.50 -9.04 -37.28
CA CYS A 37 -9.80 -9.67 -37.06
C CYS A 37 -9.67 -11.20 -36.95
N LYS A 38 -10.52 -11.77 -36.09
CA LYS A 38 -10.76 -13.21 -35.87
C LYS A 38 -10.79 -14.03 -37.16
N THR A 39 -10.05 -15.14 -37.19
CA THR A 39 -10.54 -16.44 -37.70
C THR A 39 -9.73 -17.59 -37.11
N ASN A 40 -10.45 -18.62 -36.65
CA ASN A 40 -9.98 -19.85 -36.01
C ASN A 40 -9.00 -20.66 -36.89
N ALA A 41 -7.87 -21.08 -36.33
CA ALA A 41 -7.23 -22.38 -36.61
C ALA A 41 -6.06 -22.63 -35.64
N SER A 42 -6.22 -23.62 -34.77
CA SER A 42 -5.20 -24.19 -33.90
C SER A 42 -4.21 -25.05 -34.69
N PHE A 43 -2.91 -24.82 -34.52
CA PHE A 43 -1.87 -25.80 -34.90
C PHE A 43 -0.87 -26.00 -33.76
N THR A 44 -0.88 -27.23 -33.24
CA THR A 44 0.07 -27.81 -32.30
C THR A 44 1.16 -28.50 -33.11
N ILE A 45 2.45 -28.20 -32.89
CA ILE A 45 3.57 -28.94 -33.48
C ILE A 45 4.11 -29.92 -32.43
N PRO A 46 4.13 -31.25 -32.68
CA PRO A 46 4.59 -32.23 -31.71
C PRO A 46 6.11 -32.43 -31.77
N PHE A 47 6.71 -32.44 -30.59
CA PHE A 47 8.08 -32.88 -30.33
C PHE A 47 8.07 -34.42 -30.24
N CYS A 48 8.56 -35.13 -31.25
CA CYS A 48 8.94 -36.54 -31.08
C CYS A 48 9.88 -37.04 -32.18
N SER A 49 11.03 -37.56 -31.73
CA SER A 49 11.64 -38.81 -32.17
C SER A 49 11.66 -39.11 -33.68
N LEU A 50 12.80 -38.84 -34.33
CA LEU A 50 13.27 -39.60 -35.48
C LEU A 50 14.77 -39.34 -35.61
N LEU A 51 15.58 -40.31 -35.17
CA LEU A 51 16.85 -40.75 -35.79
C LEU A 51 17.53 -41.74 -34.83
N SER A 52 17.12 -42.99 -34.94
CA SER A 52 17.84 -44.17 -34.45
C SER A 52 18.55 -44.81 -35.66
N ASN A 53 19.87 -45.00 -35.51
CA ASN A 53 20.72 -46.00 -36.16
C ASN A 53 20.83 -46.03 -37.70
N LYS A 54 21.74 -45.19 -38.24
CA LYS A 54 22.82 -45.63 -39.13
C LYS A 54 23.86 -44.52 -39.23
N TYR A 55 25.14 -44.90 -39.21
CA TYR A 55 26.36 -44.06 -39.12
C TYR A 55 26.80 -43.66 -37.70
N ARG A 56 27.57 -44.56 -37.06
CA ARG A 56 28.59 -44.18 -36.08
C ARG A 56 29.74 -43.52 -36.82
N GLN A 57 29.80 -42.19 -36.82
CA GLN A 57 31.05 -41.41 -36.80
C GLN A 57 30.79 -40.12 -36.02
N PRO A 58 31.72 -39.63 -35.19
CA PRO A 58 31.54 -38.37 -34.48
C PRO A 58 31.60 -37.23 -35.49
N LEU A 59 30.44 -36.71 -35.87
CA LEU A 59 30.33 -35.38 -36.47
C LEU A 59 30.73 -34.39 -35.37
N PHE A 60 31.75 -33.57 -35.66
CA PHE A 60 32.44 -32.60 -34.81
C PHE A 60 33.69 -33.16 -34.09
N PRO A 61 34.92 -32.72 -34.48
CA PRO A 61 36.15 -32.96 -33.72
C PRO A 61 36.01 -32.41 -32.29
N SER A 62 36.69 -33.00 -31.31
CA SER A 62 36.69 -32.58 -29.89
C SER A 62 37.00 -31.08 -29.69
N THR A 63 37.76 -30.49 -30.62
CA THR A 63 38.03 -29.05 -30.68
C THR A 63 36.79 -28.21 -30.96
N GLN A 64 35.84 -28.65 -31.80
CA GLN A 64 34.60 -27.92 -32.06
C GLN A 64 33.62 -27.98 -30.89
N LEU A 65 33.52 -29.10 -30.16
CA LEU A 65 32.70 -29.19 -28.95
C LEU A 65 33.24 -28.31 -27.81
N ASN A 66 34.56 -28.25 -27.66
CA ASN A 66 35.22 -27.36 -26.71
C ASN A 66 35.02 -25.89 -27.08
N ASN A 67 35.10 -25.55 -28.38
CA ASN A 67 34.86 -24.19 -28.86
C ASN A 67 33.39 -23.77 -28.67
N ILE A 68 32.42 -24.67 -28.87
CA ILE A 68 31.01 -24.39 -28.58
C ILE A 68 30.84 -24.14 -27.07
N THR A 69 31.39 -25.00 -26.21
CA THR A 69 31.28 -24.86 -24.75
C THR A 69 31.96 -23.58 -24.23
N LEU A 70 33.10 -23.19 -24.81
CA LEU A 70 33.78 -21.93 -24.53
C LEU A 70 32.95 -20.74 -25.00
N ALA A 71 32.38 -20.80 -26.21
CA ALA A 71 31.51 -19.74 -26.74
C ALA A 71 30.22 -19.59 -25.91
N THR A 72 29.62 -20.68 -25.40
CA THR A 72 28.46 -20.58 -24.50
C THR A 72 28.84 -19.92 -23.18
N ARG A 73 30.01 -20.25 -22.62
CA ARG A 73 30.51 -19.62 -21.38
C ARG A 73 30.87 -18.15 -21.59
N GLU A 74 31.45 -17.79 -22.73
CA GLU A 74 31.72 -16.40 -23.09
C GLU A 74 30.43 -15.62 -23.34
N LEU A 75 29.42 -16.22 -23.97
CA LEU A 75 28.08 -15.61 -24.12
C LEU A 75 27.38 -15.44 -22.77
N GLU A 76 27.46 -16.41 -21.87
CA GLU A 76 26.94 -16.30 -20.51
C GLU A 76 27.70 -15.24 -19.69
N HIS A 77 29.02 -15.16 -19.83
CA HIS A 77 29.85 -14.15 -19.18
C HIS A 77 29.55 -12.75 -19.73
N THR A 78 29.43 -12.62 -21.05
CA THR A 78 29.08 -11.36 -21.72
C THR A 78 27.67 -10.94 -21.37
N LYS A 79 26.71 -11.88 -21.30
CA LYS A 79 25.36 -11.61 -20.82
C LYS A 79 25.35 -11.14 -19.37
N ARG A 80 26.10 -11.80 -18.47
CA ARG A 80 26.27 -11.34 -17.08
C ARG A 80 26.91 -9.96 -16.99
N GLN A 81 27.93 -9.68 -17.81
CA GLN A 81 28.55 -8.36 -17.89
C GLN A 81 27.59 -7.30 -18.43
N MET A 82 26.80 -7.61 -19.46
CA MET A 82 25.79 -6.70 -20.01
C MET A 82 24.63 -6.48 -19.03
N ASP A 83 24.21 -7.51 -18.30
CA ASP A 83 23.20 -7.40 -17.23
C ASP A 83 23.74 -6.57 -16.05
N THR A 84 25.04 -6.67 -15.75
CA THR A 84 25.73 -5.85 -14.73
C THR A 84 25.88 -4.40 -15.18
N ILE A 85 26.24 -4.16 -16.45
CA ILE A 85 26.34 -2.81 -17.03
C ILE A 85 24.93 -2.16 -17.11
N ALA A 86 23.90 -2.92 -17.48
CA ALA A 86 22.51 -2.45 -17.46
C ALA A 86 22.00 -2.20 -16.04
N ALA A 87 22.48 -2.94 -15.03
CA ALA A 87 22.19 -2.67 -13.62
C ALA A 87 22.87 -1.38 -13.13
N MET A 88 24.09 -1.07 -13.59
CA MET A 88 24.81 0.17 -13.24
C MET A 88 24.16 1.46 -13.75
N GLU A 89 23.18 1.39 -14.68
CA GLU A 89 22.43 2.56 -15.15
C GLU A 89 21.14 2.83 -14.35
N LYS A 90 20.61 1.84 -13.63
CA LYS A 90 19.33 1.99 -12.91
C LYS A 90 19.54 2.72 -11.58
N PRO A 91 18.78 3.79 -11.29
CA PRO A 91 18.77 4.41 -9.97
C PRO A 91 18.26 3.40 -8.94
N HIS A 92 18.91 3.33 -7.78
CA HIS A 92 18.61 2.36 -6.74
C HIS A 92 17.96 3.04 -5.53
N ALA A 93 16.68 2.73 -5.31
CA ALA A 93 15.89 3.24 -4.20
C ALA A 93 15.71 2.18 -3.10
N ILE A 94 15.94 2.58 -1.86
CA ILE A 94 15.49 1.82 -0.68
C ILE A 94 14.08 2.26 -0.34
N CYS A 95 13.16 1.31 -0.10
CA CYS A 95 11.82 1.57 0.41
C CYS A 95 11.67 0.90 1.79
N ILE A 96 11.47 1.67 2.86
CA ILE A 96 11.38 1.15 4.23
C ILE A 96 10.11 1.65 4.94
N PRO A 97 9.06 0.82 5.03
CA PRO A 97 7.84 1.17 5.77
C PRO A 97 8.04 1.08 7.29
N TYR A 98 7.17 1.74 8.06
CA TYR A 98 6.98 1.37 9.47
C TYR A 98 6.45 -0.07 9.56
N PRO A 99 6.84 -0.88 10.56
CA PRO A 99 6.57 -2.32 10.60
C PRO A 99 5.13 -2.71 10.98
N ALA A 100 4.13 -2.09 10.35
CA ALA A 100 2.72 -2.42 10.48
C ALA A 100 2.05 -2.54 9.10
N GLN A 101 1.04 -3.41 8.97
CA GLN A 101 0.34 -3.68 7.70
C GLN A 101 -0.13 -2.39 6.99
N GLY A 102 -0.69 -1.45 7.75
CA GLY A 102 -1.20 -0.17 7.23
C GLY A 102 -0.13 0.73 6.61
N HIS A 103 1.15 0.47 6.90
CA HIS A 103 2.28 1.23 6.37
C HIS A 103 3.00 0.47 5.25
N ILE A 104 3.15 -0.85 5.41
CA ILE A 104 3.76 -1.74 4.40
C ILE A 104 2.94 -1.71 3.10
N ASN A 105 1.61 -1.71 3.19
CA ASN A 105 0.73 -1.71 2.02
C ASN A 105 0.94 -0.50 1.09
N PRO A 106 0.76 0.75 1.55
CA PRO A 106 0.97 1.90 0.68
C PRO A 106 2.43 2.05 0.24
N MET A 107 3.41 1.70 1.08
CA MET A 107 4.83 1.73 0.69
C MET A 107 5.12 0.75 -0.45
N MET A 108 4.55 -0.46 -0.41
CA MET A 108 4.64 -1.44 -1.49
C MET A 108 4.04 -0.91 -2.79
N LYS A 109 2.94 -0.15 -2.70
CA LYS A 109 2.33 0.46 -3.88
C LYS A 109 3.24 1.51 -4.52
N LEU A 110 3.83 2.37 -3.70
CA LEU A 110 4.81 3.37 -4.15
C LEU A 110 6.07 2.71 -4.72
N ALA A 111 6.61 1.69 -4.07
CA ALA A 111 7.79 0.95 -4.53
C ALA A 111 7.58 0.36 -5.94
N LYS A 112 6.40 -0.20 -6.22
CA LYS A 112 6.04 -0.69 -7.56
C LYS A 112 5.94 0.43 -8.60
N LEU A 113 5.43 1.60 -8.23
CA LEU A 113 5.41 2.77 -9.12
C LEU A 113 6.83 3.25 -9.45
N LEU A 114 7.73 3.27 -8.46
CA LEU A 114 9.13 3.61 -8.67
C LEU A 114 9.85 2.57 -9.54
N HIS A 115 9.62 1.28 -9.30
CA HIS A 115 10.13 0.21 -10.16
C HIS A 115 9.68 0.39 -11.60
N PHE A 116 8.39 0.69 -11.82
CA PHE A 116 7.84 0.98 -13.14
C PHE A 116 8.48 2.22 -13.81
N LYS A 117 8.95 3.18 -13.02
CA LYS A 117 9.75 4.34 -13.49
C LYS A 117 11.23 4.02 -13.70
N GLY A 118 11.65 2.76 -13.55
CA GLY A 118 12.99 2.28 -13.90
C GLY A 118 13.94 2.11 -12.72
N PHE A 119 13.47 2.27 -11.48
CA PHE A 119 14.31 2.10 -10.29
C PHE A 119 14.57 0.62 -9.99
N HIS A 120 15.79 0.32 -9.54
CA HIS A 120 16.05 -0.88 -8.74
C HIS A 120 15.49 -0.62 -7.33
N ILE A 121 14.71 -1.56 -6.80
CA ILE A 121 14.08 -1.44 -5.50
C ILE A 121 14.69 -2.42 -4.50
N SER A 122 15.15 -1.90 -3.36
CA SER A 122 15.38 -2.70 -2.15
C SER A 122 14.28 -2.39 -1.13
N PHE A 123 13.32 -3.31 -1.00
CA PHE A 123 12.21 -3.19 -0.05
C PHE A 123 12.61 -3.82 1.30
N VAL A 124 12.65 -3.01 2.36
CA VAL A 124 13.21 -3.41 3.66
C VAL A 124 12.09 -3.61 4.68
N ASN A 125 11.86 -4.85 5.08
CA ASN A 125 10.95 -5.18 6.18
C ASN A 125 11.70 -5.34 7.51
N THR A 126 10.98 -5.50 8.62
CA THR A 126 11.57 -6.11 9.82
C THR A 126 11.68 -7.62 9.65
N HIS A 127 12.59 -8.30 10.35
CA HIS A 127 12.69 -9.75 10.33
C HIS A 127 11.34 -10.42 10.64
N TYR A 128 10.57 -9.86 11.58
CA TYR A 128 9.24 -10.34 11.94
C TYR A 128 8.27 -10.29 10.76
N ASN A 129 8.07 -9.11 10.16
CA ASN A 129 7.15 -8.96 9.03
C ASN A 129 7.62 -9.69 7.77
N HIS A 130 8.93 -9.80 7.56
CA HIS A 130 9.51 -10.60 6.48
C HIS A 130 9.10 -12.08 6.61
N LYS A 131 9.17 -12.65 7.82
CA LYS A 131 8.67 -14.02 8.07
C LYS A 131 7.15 -14.14 7.89
N ARG A 132 6.38 -13.15 8.33
CA ARG A 132 4.91 -13.15 8.18
C ARG A 132 4.46 -13.09 6.72
N LEU A 133 5.16 -12.35 5.86
CA LEU A 133 4.91 -12.36 4.41
C LEU A 133 5.09 -13.76 3.82
N LEU A 134 6.17 -14.47 4.19
CA LEU A 134 6.40 -15.86 3.74
C LEU A 134 5.30 -16.82 4.19
N ARG A 135 4.78 -16.66 5.41
CA ARG A 135 3.71 -17.52 5.94
C ARG A 135 2.36 -17.26 5.28
N SER A 136 2.01 -16.00 5.11
CA SER A 136 0.70 -15.60 4.55
C SER A 136 0.61 -15.79 3.04
N ARG A 137 1.71 -15.57 2.30
CA ARG A 137 1.75 -15.61 0.83
C ARG A 137 2.54 -16.78 0.23
N GLY A 138 3.22 -17.56 1.06
CA GLY A 138 4.01 -18.73 0.66
C GLY A 138 5.51 -18.45 0.51
N PRO A 139 6.33 -19.51 0.43
CA PRO A 139 7.79 -19.42 0.53
C PRO A 139 8.46 -18.63 -0.62
N SER A 140 7.83 -18.56 -1.79
CA SER A 140 8.32 -17.80 -2.95
C SER A 140 7.87 -16.34 -2.97
N SER A 141 7.11 -15.88 -1.97
CA SER A 141 6.53 -14.53 -1.97
C SER A 141 7.56 -13.40 -1.90
N LEU A 142 8.79 -13.72 -1.48
CA LEU A 142 9.91 -12.78 -1.35
C LEU A 142 11.04 -13.07 -2.34
N ASP A 143 10.83 -13.95 -3.33
CA ASP A 143 11.79 -14.20 -4.41
C ASP A 143 12.04 -12.92 -5.24
N GLY A 144 11.05 -12.03 -5.29
CA GLY A 144 11.16 -10.71 -5.91
C GLY A 144 11.42 -10.78 -7.42
N LEU A 145 12.11 -9.77 -7.94
CA LEU A 145 12.65 -9.70 -9.29
C LEU A 145 14.15 -9.38 -9.21
N SER A 146 14.86 -9.51 -10.33
CA SER A 146 16.28 -9.11 -10.41
C SER A 146 16.55 -7.66 -10.02
N ASP A 147 15.54 -6.79 -10.12
CA ASP A 147 15.57 -5.37 -9.79
C ASP A 147 14.48 -4.96 -8.77
N PHE A 148 13.88 -5.93 -8.09
CA PHE A 148 12.95 -5.72 -6.97
C PHE A 148 13.27 -6.75 -5.89
N CYS A 149 14.13 -6.37 -4.95
CA CYS A 149 14.70 -7.25 -3.94
C CYS A 149 14.09 -6.98 -2.56
N PHE A 150 13.82 -8.04 -1.81
CA PHE A 150 13.37 -7.94 -0.43
C PHE A 150 14.54 -8.11 0.54
N HIS A 151 14.60 -7.25 1.54
CA HIS A 151 15.57 -7.29 2.61
C HIS A 151 14.87 -7.25 3.97
N SER A 152 15.63 -7.50 5.03
CA SER A 152 15.12 -7.30 6.38
C SER A 152 16.18 -6.86 7.36
N ILE A 153 15.75 -6.10 8.36
CA ILE A 153 16.54 -5.65 9.51
C ILE A 153 15.84 -6.06 10.82
N PRO A 154 16.54 -6.13 11.96
CA PRO A 154 15.90 -6.31 13.25
C PRO A 154 15.10 -5.06 13.67
N ASP A 155 14.02 -5.28 14.41
CA ASP A 155 13.18 -4.25 15.03
C ASP A 155 13.57 -3.97 16.49
N GLY A 156 14.48 -4.77 17.06
CA GLY A 156 14.94 -4.69 18.44
C GLY A 156 14.02 -5.34 19.48
N LEU A 157 12.89 -5.91 19.06
CA LEU A 157 11.99 -6.65 19.94
C LEU A 157 12.44 -8.12 20.08
N PRO A 158 12.03 -8.80 21.17
CA PRO A 158 12.27 -10.23 21.32
C PRO A 158 11.67 -11.02 20.15
N PRO A 159 12.33 -12.12 19.69
CA PRO A 159 11.78 -12.96 18.64
C PRO A 159 10.38 -13.47 18.98
N SER A 160 9.46 -13.36 18.02
CA SER A 160 8.10 -13.86 18.12
C SER A 160 7.71 -14.57 16.83
N ASP A 161 6.91 -15.63 16.97
CA ASP A 161 6.30 -16.36 15.86
C ASP A 161 4.77 -16.20 15.84
N ALA A 162 4.21 -15.28 16.63
CA ALA A 162 2.78 -15.02 16.65
C ALA A 162 2.28 -14.51 15.28
N GLU A 163 1.10 -14.95 14.84
CA GLU A 163 0.42 -14.45 13.64
C GLU A 163 -0.48 -13.25 13.98
N ALA A 164 0.11 -12.20 14.55
CA ALA A 164 -0.60 -11.03 15.04
C ALA A 164 0.20 -9.75 14.77
N THR A 165 -0.39 -8.59 15.01
CA THR A 165 0.39 -7.33 14.99
C THR A 165 1.21 -7.22 16.29
N GLN A 166 2.49 -6.83 16.19
CA GLN A 166 3.33 -6.54 17.36
C GLN A 166 2.78 -5.35 18.17
N SER A 167 3.15 -5.26 19.45
CA SER A 167 2.85 -4.08 20.28
C SER A 167 3.38 -2.82 19.60
N ILE A 168 2.48 -1.92 19.23
CA ILE A 168 2.83 -0.66 18.57
C ILE A 168 3.67 0.24 19.50
N PRO A 169 3.32 0.41 20.81
CA PRO A 169 4.18 1.14 21.74
C PRO A 169 5.60 0.58 21.84
N ASP A 170 5.75 -0.75 21.95
CA ASP A 170 7.08 -1.38 22.06
C ASP A 170 7.92 -1.13 20.79
N LEU A 171 7.30 -1.17 19.62
CA LEU A 171 7.95 -0.82 18.35
C LEU A 171 8.39 0.65 18.32
N CYS A 172 7.52 1.58 18.75
CA CYS A 172 7.83 3.01 18.86
C CYS A 172 9.02 3.28 19.79
N GLU A 173 9.18 2.51 20.87
CA GLU A 173 10.33 2.64 21.75
C GLU A 173 11.61 1.98 21.21
N SER A 174 11.46 0.86 20.51
CA SER A 174 12.56 -0.02 20.11
C SER A 174 13.23 0.44 18.82
N VAL A 175 12.43 0.76 17.78
CA VAL A 175 12.93 1.09 16.44
C VAL A 175 13.95 2.25 16.46
N PRO A 176 13.68 3.39 17.13
CA PRO A 176 14.65 4.49 17.18
C PRO A 176 15.99 4.13 17.85
N LYS A 177 15.98 3.17 18.78
CA LYS A 177 17.16 2.75 19.56
C LYS A 177 17.99 1.69 18.85
N HIS A 178 17.36 0.86 18.01
CA HIS A 178 17.97 -0.39 17.55
C HIS A 178 18.07 -0.55 16.04
N SER A 179 17.33 0.22 15.23
CA SER A 179 17.28 0.00 13.77
C SER A 179 18.32 0.76 12.96
N LEU A 180 18.95 1.82 13.51
CA LEU A 180 19.90 2.67 12.78
C LEU A 180 21.14 1.91 12.27
N GLU A 181 21.87 1.24 13.17
CA GLU A 181 23.12 0.56 12.80
C GLU A 181 22.88 -0.61 11.83
N PRO A 182 21.90 -1.52 12.07
CA PRO A 182 21.57 -2.58 11.12
C PRO A 182 21.15 -2.05 9.74
N PHE A 183 20.46 -0.90 9.70
CA PHE A 183 20.09 -0.27 8.44
C PHE A 183 21.30 0.31 7.70
N CYS A 184 22.24 0.95 8.43
CA CYS A 184 23.51 1.41 7.85
C CYS A 184 24.37 0.25 7.31
N GLU A 185 24.43 -0.87 8.02
CA GLU A 185 25.08 -2.09 7.54
C GLU A 185 24.44 -2.62 6.26
N LEU A 186 23.12 -2.60 6.17
CA LEU A 186 22.39 -2.97 4.95
C LEU A 186 22.75 -2.04 3.78
N ILE A 187 22.76 -0.72 3.97
CA ILE A 187 23.15 0.24 2.94
C ILE A 187 24.57 -0.04 2.43
N ASN A 188 25.53 -0.28 3.34
CA ASN A 188 26.90 -0.66 2.97
C ASN A 188 26.93 -1.93 2.10
N LYS A 189 26.19 -2.96 2.50
CA LYS A 189 26.09 -4.22 1.73
C LYS A 189 25.49 -4.00 0.35
N LEU A 190 24.45 -3.17 0.25
CA LEU A 190 23.80 -2.84 -1.02
C LEU A 190 24.74 -2.07 -1.95
N ASN A 191 25.49 -1.10 -1.42
CA ASN A 191 26.46 -0.31 -2.18
C ASN A 191 27.60 -1.14 -2.82
N CYS A 192 27.90 -2.32 -2.28
CA CYS A 192 28.84 -3.26 -2.89
C CYS A 192 28.31 -3.90 -4.19
N VAL A 193 26.99 -3.91 -4.41
CA VAL A 193 26.35 -4.53 -5.59
C VAL A 193 25.86 -3.46 -6.55
N LEU A 194 25.05 -2.52 -6.05
CA LEU A 194 24.53 -1.39 -6.80
C LEU A 194 24.41 -0.19 -5.86
N PRO A 195 25.13 0.92 -6.11
CA PRO A 195 25.07 2.09 -5.23
C PRO A 195 23.65 2.61 -5.05
N VAL A 196 23.23 2.75 -3.79
CA VAL A 196 21.95 3.35 -3.41
C VAL A 196 22.00 4.83 -3.77
N CYS A 197 20.95 5.34 -4.40
CA CYS A 197 20.86 6.75 -4.78
C CYS A 197 19.83 7.55 -3.97
N CYS A 198 18.85 6.89 -3.34
CA CYS A 198 17.85 7.56 -2.52
C CYS A 198 17.17 6.60 -1.53
N ILE A 199 16.60 7.17 -0.48
CA ILE A 199 15.78 6.46 0.51
C ILE A 199 14.35 7.01 0.45
N ILE A 200 13.37 6.11 0.42
CA ILE A 200 11.97 6.41 0.65
C ILE A 200 11.60 5.70 1.94
N SER A 201 11.45 6.46 3.01
CA SER A 201 11.16 5.98 4.35
C SER A 201 9.76 6.37 4.76
N ASP A 202 9.14 5.58 5.61
CA ASP A 202 7.93 5.99 6.30
C ASP A 202 8.20 7.20 7.20
N GLY A 203 7.25 8.13 7.28
CA GLY A 203 7.35 9.30 8.14
C GLY A 203 7.54 8.97 9.63
N CYS A 204 7.14 7.76 10.06
CA CYS A 204 7.38 7.24 11.41
C CYS A 204 8.73 6.51 11.57
N MET A 205 9.66 6.62 10.63
CA MET A 205 10.95 5.92 10.67
C MET A 205 12.12 6.92 10.66
N SER A 206 12.02 8.02 11.41
CA SER A 206 12.95 9.16 11.36
C SER A 206 14.42 8.84 11.64
N PHE A 207 14.74 7.67 12.23
CA PHE A 207 16.12 7.19 12.32
C PHE A 207 16.79 7.08 10.94
N THR A 208 16.00 6.86 9.88
CA THR A 208 16.49 6.76 8.51
C THR A 208 17.08 8.08 8.01
N LEU A 209 16.60 9.23 8.50
CA LEU A 209 17.20 10.56 8.21
C LEU A 209 18.65 10.66 8.66
N GLU A 210 18.98 10.05 9.81
CA GLU A 210 20.35 9.98 10.29
C GLU A 210 21.20 9.06 9.39
N ALA A 211 20.65 7.92 8.96
CA ALA A 211 21.33 7.06 7.99
C ALA A 211 21.55 7.79 6.65
N ALA A 212 20.53 8.45 6.10
CA ALA A 212 20.63 9.22 4.87
C ALA A 212 21.74 10.28 4.94
N ASN A 213 21.84 10.98 6.07
CA ASN A 213 22.91 11.95 6.31
C ASN A 213 24.30 11.30 6.33
N ARG A 214 24.47 10.16 7.01
CA ARG A 214 25.75 9.42 7.05
C ARG A 214 26.23 8.97 5.67
N PHE A 215 25.31 8.65 4.77
CA PHE A 215 25.61 8.20 3.41
C PHE A 215 25.49 9.30 2.33
N GLY A 216 25.12 10.53 2.71
CA GLY A 216 24.91 11.64 1.77
C GLY A 216 23.76 11.41 0.78
N LEU A 217 22.75 10.62 1.17
CA LEU A 217 21.62 10.25 0.32
C LEU A 217 20.43 11.22 0.49
N PRO A 218 19.70 11.56 -0.59
CA PRO A 218 18.39 12.19 -0.45
C PRO A 218 17.40 11.20 0.13
N GLU A 219 16.58 11.69 1.07
CA GLU A 219 15.50 10.92 1.69
C GLU A 219 14.15 11.60 1.49
N VAL A 220 13.18 10.82 1.03
CA VAL A 220 11.79 11.22 0.90
C VAL A 220 10.98 10.59 2.02
N LEU A 221 10.34 11.42 2.82
CA LEU A 221 9.44 10.98 3.90
C LEU A 221 8.06 10.69 3.33
N PHE A 222 7.64 9.44 3.37
CA PHE A 222 6.31 9.02 2.96
C PHE A 222 5.40 8.89 4.19
N TRP A 223 4.47 9.82 4.34
CA TRP A 223 3.46 9.77 5.38
C TRP A 223 2.24 9.01 4.89
N THR A 224 1.94 7.91 5.58
CA THR A 224 0.89 6.95 5.23
C THR A 224 -0.48 7.31 5.82
N THR A 225 -0.55 8.40 6.58
CA THR A 225 -1.78 9.00 7.12
C THR A 225 -2.43 9.93 6.09
N SER A 226 -3.62 10.44 6.43
CA SER A 226 -4.23 11.56 5.71
C SER A 226 -3.41 12.84 5.86
N ALA A 227 -3.56 13.80 4.94
CA ALA A 227 -2.92 15.09 5.10
C ALA A 227 -3.46 15.82 6.33
N CYS A 228 -4.78 15.75 6.61
CA CYS A 228 -5.35 16.33 7.81
C CYS A 228 -4.87 15.65 9.11
N GLY A 229 -4.67 14.33 9.11
CA GLY A 229 -4.12 13.58 10.24
C GLY A 229 -2.66 13.94 10.50
N LEU A 230 -1.84 14.00 9.45
CA LEU A 230 -0.45 14.49 9.56
C LEU A 230 -0.40 15.90 10.13
N LEU A 231 -1.19 16.82 9.57
CA LEU A 231 -1.23 18.20 10.03
C LEU A 231 -1.58 18.27 11.52
N ALA A 232 -2.56 17.49 11.99
CA ALA A 232 -2.90 17.44 13.40
C ALA A 232 -1.73 16.97 14.29
N TYR A 233 -0.93 15.99 13.86
CA TYR A 233 0.28 15.58 14.57
C TYR A 233 1.31 16.70 14.69
N THR A 234 1.48 17.54 13.66
CA THR A 234 2.44 18.65 13.69
C THR A 234 2.11 19.71 14.76
N HIS A 235 0.86 19.77 15.23
CA HIS A 235 0.42 20.70 16.27
C HIS A 235 0.50 20.13 17.69
N TYR A 236 1.00 18.91 17.89
CA TYR A 236 1.14 18.31 19.23
C TYR A 236 1.98 19.18 20.18
N ARG A 237 3.10 19.74 19.68
CA ARG A 237 3.96 20.62 20.48
C ARG A 237 3.23 21.90 20.90
N GLU A 238 2.42 22.46 20.00
CA GLU A 238 1.63 23.67 20.25
C GLU A 238 0.49 23.41 21.25
N LEU A 239 -0.14 22.23 21.21
CA LEU A 239 -1.11 21.81 22.22
C LEU A 239 -0.50 21.77 23.62
N VAL A 240 0.75 21.32 23.76
CA VAL A 240 1.48 21.37 25.03
C VAL A 240 1.79 22.81 25.43
N GLY A 241 2.30 23.62 24.50
CA GLY A 241 2.63 25.02 24.76
C GLY A 241 1.43 25.88 25.17
N LYS A 242 0.22 25.52 24.73
CA LYS A 242 -1.05 26.14 25.11
C LYS A 242 -1.75 25.46 26.29
N GLU A 243 -1.08 24.53 26.96
CA GLU A 243 -1.57 23.81 28.14
C GLU A 243 -2.87 22.99 27.92
N TYR A 244 -3.14 22.58 26.68
CA TYR A 244 -4.24 21.64 26.42
C TYR A 244 -3.90 20.24 26.88
N ILE A 245 -2.64 19.83 26.68
CA ILE A 245 -2.08 18.49 26.92
C ILE A 245 -0.83 18.59 27.79
N PRO A 246 -0.59 17.68 28.76
CA PRO A 246 -1.43 16.53 29.11
C PRO A 246 -2.77 16.95 29.75
N LEU A 247 -3.75 16.07 29.68
CA LEU A 247 -4.99 16.21 30.41
C LEU A 247 -4.71 16.18 31.92
N LYS A 248 -5.49 16.92 32.72
CA LYS A 248 -5.31 16.93 34.17
C LYS A 248 -5.63 15.57 34.80
N ASP A 249 -6.67 14.93 34.30
CA ASP A 249 -7.11 13.59 34.67
C ASP A 249 -8.02 13.02 33.58
N MET A 250 -8.32 11.72 33.65
CA MET A 250 -9.10 11.03 32.62
C MET A 250 -10.58 11.43 32.56
N SER A 251 -11.11 12.20 33.54
CA SER A 251 -12.47 12.74 33.41
C SER A 251 -12.58 13.70 32.22
N TYR A 252 -11.47 14.30 31.75
CA TYR A 252 -11.46 15.21 30.61
C TYR A 252 -11.88 14.53 29.30
N VAL A 253 -11.77 13.21 29.23
CA VAL A 253 -12.23 12.44 28.07
C VAL A 253 -13.76 12.38 27.99
N THR A 254 -14.47 12.47 29.12
CA THR A 254 -15.94 12.29 29.19
C THR A 254 -16.70 13.51 29.71
N ASN A 255 -16.04 14.48 30.34
CA ASN A 255 -16.67 15.66 30.96
C ASN A 255 -16.99 16.80 29.96
N GLY A 256 -16.78 16.57 28.67
CA GLY A 256 -16.98 17.55 27.61
C GLY A 256 -15.77 18.44 27.30
N TYR A 257 -14.63 18.30 27.97
CA TYR A 257 -13.43 19.08 27.65
C TYR A 257 -12.96 18.89 26.21
N LEU A 258 -13.06 17.67 25.68
CA LEU A 258 -12.70 17.39 24.28
C LEU A 258 -13.62 18.09 23.25
N GLU A 259 -14.73 18.72 23.68
CA GLU A 259 -15.57 19.57 22.83
C GLU A 259 -14.98 20.95 22.56
N THR A 260 -13.88 21.29 23.23
CA THR A 260 -13.18 22.56 23.04
C THR A 260 -12.76 22.72 21.59
N THR A 261 -13.21 23.82 20.98
CA THR A 261 -12.86 24.19 19.59
C THR A 261 -11.52 24.88 19.56
N LEU A 262 -10.69 24.53 18.56
CA LEU A 262 -9.39 25.14 18.31
C LEU A 262 -9.50 26.01 17.05
N ASP A 263 -9.39 27.32 17.22
CA ASP A 263 -9.50 28.32 16.14
C ASP A 263 -8.13 28.76 15.58
N TRP A 264 -7.05 28.25 16.16
CA TRP A 264 -5.67 28.63 15.84
C TRP A 264 -4.94 27.62 14.93
N VAL A 265 -5.56 26.49 14.60
CA VAL A 265 -4.96 25.43 13.76
C VAL A 265 -5.17 25.76 12.28
N PRO A 266 -4.13 26.18 11.53
CA PRO A 266 -4.29 26.54 10.12
C PRO A 266 -4.76 25.32 9.31
N GLY A 267 -5.70 25.51 8.40
CA GLY A 267 -6.22 24.43 7.54
C GLY A 267 -7.31 23.55 8.18
N MET A 268 -7.51 23.60 9.51
CA MET A 268 -8.51 22.77 10.21
C MET A 268 -9.64 23.62 10.81
N LYS A 269 -10.63 23.99 10.00
CA LYS A 269 -11.74 24.88 10.40
C LYS A 269 -12.66 24.21 11.42
N ASN A 270 -12.98 24.91 12.51
CA ASN A 270 -13.89 24.45 13.57
C ASN A 270 -13.53 23.06 14.13
N ILE A 271 -12.23 22.74 14.17
CA ILE A 271 -11.74 21.46 14.69
C ILE A 271 -11.85 21.47 16.21
N LYS A 272 -12.25 20.34 16.80
CA LYS A 272 -12.31 20.16 18.25
C LYS A 272 -11.16 19.27 18.73
N LEU A 273 -10.84 19.34 20.03
CA LEU A 273 -9.88 18.42 20.64
C LEU A 273 -10.28 16.94 20.43
N ARG A 274 -11.57 16.58 20.43
CA ARG A 274 -11.97 15.19 20.15
C ARG A 274 -11.60 14.69 18.76
N ASP A 275 -11.50 15.61 17.81
CA ASP A 275 -11.25 15.35 16.39
C ASP A 275 -9.75 15.20 16.09
N PHE A 276 -8.88 15.61 17.03
CA PHE A 276 -7.45 15.39 16.93
C PHE A 276 -7.11 13.90 17.10
N PRO A 277 -5.94 13.47 16.60
CA PRO A 277 -5.53 12.08 16.76
C PRO A 277 -5.50 11.67 18.23
N SER A 278 -6.01 10.48 18.53
CA SER A 278 -6.40 10.09 19.88
C SER A 278 -5.26 10.08 20.90
N PHE A 279 -3.99 10.06 20.47
CA PHE A 279 -2.84 10.02 21.38
C PHE A 279 -2.68 11.31 22.21
N ILE A 280 -3.40 12.38 21.88
CA ILE A 280 -3.48 13.55 22.77
C ILE A 280 -4.30 13.27 24.05
N ARG A 281 -5.06 12.16 24.10
CA ARG A 281 -5.92 11.78 25.23
C ARG A 281 -5.10 11.11 26.35
N THR A 282 -4.06 11.79 26.81
CA THR A 282 -3.12 11.29 27.83
C THR A 282 -3.01 12.26 29.01
N THR A 283 -2.85 11.72 30.22
CA THR A 283 -2.49 12.47 31.43
C THR A 283 -0.98 12.47 31.68
N ASP A 284 -0.21 11.72 30.90
CA ASP A 284 1.24 11.62 31.00
C ASP A 284 1.90 12.33 29.82
N ILE A 285 2.69 13.36 30.12
CA ILE A 285 3.49 14.06 29.11
C ILE A 285 4.58 13.16 28.52
N ASN A 286 4.95 12.08 29.21
CA ASN A 286 5.92 11.07 28.74
C ASN A 286 5.25 9.89 28.01
N ASP A 287 3.95 9.97 27.70
CA ASP A 287 3.26 8.92 26.94
C ASP A 287 4.02 8.59 25.64
N ILE A 288 4.23 7.29 25.43
CA ILE A 288 5.07 6.78 24.34
C ILE A 288 4.50 7.20 22.99
N MET A 289 3.20 6.99 22.77
CA MET A 289 2.58 7.23 21.46
C MET A 289 2.47 8.72 21.16
N PHE A 290 2.14 9.53 22.17
CA PHE A 290 2.10 10.98 22.08
C PHE A 290 3.46 11.56 21.68
N ASN A 291 4.52 11.21 22.42
CA ASN A 291 5.85 11.76 22.17
C ASN A 291 6.47 11.24 20.87
N TYR A 292 6.23 9.97 20.55
CA TYR A 292 6.73 9.37 19.33
C TYR A 292 6.18 10.12 18.12
N LEU A 293 4.85 10.24 17.97
CA LEU A 293 4.30 10.94 16.80
C LEU A 293 4.54 12.45 16.79
N MET A 294 4.68 13.09 17.96
CA MET A 294 5.16 14.47 18.01
C MET A 294 6.57 14.57 17.40
N THR A 295 7.51 13.72 17.85
CA THR A 295 8.90 13.72 17.39
C THR A 295 9.01 13.39 15.91
N GLU A 296 8.30 12.36 15.44
CA GLU A 296 8.31 11.95 14.04
C GLU A 296 7.73 13.06 13.14
N ALA A 297 6.61 13.68 13.52
CA ALA A 297 5.99 14.77 12.76
C ALA A 297 6.88 16.04 12.69
N GLU A 298 7.62 16.35 13.76
CA GLU A 298 8.58 17.46 13.78
C GLU A 298 9.75 17.28 12.79
N THR A 299 9.96 16.06 12.26
CA THR A 299 11.03 15.79 11.29
C THR A 299 10.69 16.19 9.86
N LEU A 300 9.43 16.56 9.56
CA LEU A 300 8.98 16.95 8.22
C LEU A 300 9.92 17.89 7.45
N PRO A 301 10.49 18.97 8.05
CA PRO A 301 11.37 19.89 7.33
C PRO A 301 12.73 19.29 6.95
N ARG A 302 13.12 18.15 7.56
CA ARG A 302 14.42 17.49 7.33
C ARG A 302 14.42 16.59 6.09
N GLY A 303 13.24 16.12 5.66
CA GLY A 303 13.11 15.32 4.43
C GLY A 303 13.45 16.13 3.19
N SER A 304 14.10 15.50 2.20
CA SER A 304 14.33 16.09 0.87
C SER A 304 13.03 16.36 0.12
N ALA A 305 11.99 15.59 0.42
CA ALA A 305 10.61 15.81 0.04
C ALA A 305 9.67 15.07 1.01
N VAL A 306 8.40 15.43 1.00
CA VAL A 306 7.32 14.74 1.71
C VAL A 306 6.33 14.19 0.68
N VAL A 307 5.89 12.97 0.87
CA VAL A 307 4.90 12.31 0.00
C VAL A 307 3.66 11.97 0.81
N LEU A 308 2.49 12.25 0.24
CA LEU A 308 1.19 11.97 0.83
C LEU A 308 0.33 11.12 -0.12
N ASN A 309 -0.27 10.05 0.41
CA ASN A 309 -1.24 9.23 -0.33
C ASN A 309 -2.62 9.90 -0.30
N THR A 310 -2.73 11.07 -0.92
CA THR A 310 -3.96 11.84 -1.09
C THR A 310 -3.90 12.60 -2.43
N PHE A 311 -4.91 13.38 -2.75
CA PHE A 311 -4.95 14.24 -3.92
C PHE A 311 -5.41 15.66 -3.56
N ASP A 312 -4.90 16.64 -4.30
CA ASP A 312 -5.10 18.09 -4.05
C ASP A 312 -6.57 18.45 -3.80
N ALA A 313 -7.48 18.01 -4.67
CA ALA A 313 -8.90 18.36 -4.57
C ALA A 313 -9.58 17.86 -3.28
N LEU A 314 -9.02 16.88 -2.56
CA LEU A 314 -9.59 16.32 -1.34
C LEU A 314 -9.15 17.07 -0.07
N GLU A 315 -7.87 17.46 -0.01
CA GLU A 315 -7.24 17.92 1.25
C GLU A 315 -6.37 19.18 1.09
N GLN A 316 -6.56 20.00 0.04
CA GLN A 316 -5.71 21.18 -0.21
C GLN A 316 -5.57 22.11 1.01
N ASP A 317 -6.66 22.32 1.76
CA ASP A 317 -6.65 23.17 2.96
C ASP A 317 -5.68 22.65 4.04
N SER A 318 -5.49 21.34 4.13
CA SER A 318 -4.52 20.69 5.03
C SER A 318 -3.12 20.59 4.43
N VAL A 319 -3.01 20.38 3.12
CA VAL A 319 -1.74 20.27 2.40
C VAL A 319 -1.00 21.61 2.39
N ASN A 320 -1.71 22.73 2.26
CA ASN A 320 -1.10 24.07 2.21
C ASN A 320 -0.22 24.38 3.44
N PRO A 321 -0.70 24.21 4.70
CA PRO A 321 0.16 24.31 5.89
C PRO A 321 1.36 23.36 5.86
N ILE A 322 1.19 22.12 5.41
CA ILE A 322 2.30 21.14 5.31
C ILE A 322 3.37 21.64 4.33
N CYS A 323 2.96 22.22 3.20
CA CYS A 323 3.89 22.85 2.25
C CYS A 323 4.68 24.02 2.85
N THR A 324 4.18 24.71 3.88
CA THR A 324 4.95 25.75 4.56
C THR A 324 6.09 25.17 5.41
N MET A 325 5.91 23.95 5.92
CA MET A 325 6.93 23.23 6.68
C MET A 325 7.94 22.52 5.77
N ASN A 326 7.45 21.93 4.66
CA ASN A 326 8.29 21.37 3.61
C ASN A 326 7.73 21.74 2.22
N PRO A 327 8.34 22.70 1.51
CA PRO A 327 7.86 23.15 0.19
C PRO A 327 7.83 22.07 -0.89
N ARG A 328 8.53 20.95 -0.69
CA ARG A 328 8.52 19.79 -1.60
C ARG A 328 7.60 18.70 -1.08
N THR A 329 6.36 19.08 -0.81
CA THR A 329 5.29 18.13 -0.45
C THR A 329 4.50 17.75 -1.70
N PHE A 330 4.39 16.44 -1.96
CA PHE A 330 3.73 15.89 -3.14
C PHE A 330 2.55 15.01 -2.74
N THR A 331 1.36 15.37 -3.20
CA THR A 331 0.17 14.51 -3.17
C THR A 331 0.23 13.60 -4.40
N ILE A 332 0.35 12.29 -4.19
CA ILE A 332 0.51 11.32 -5.30
C ILE A 332 -0.54 10.20 -5.26
N GLY A 333 -1.56 10.36 -4.42
CA GLY A 333 -2.62 9.39 -4.25
C GLY A 333 -3.83 9.66 -5.14
N PRO A 334 -4.84 8.77 -5.11
CA PRO A 334 -4.83 7.50 -4.40
C PRO A 334 -3.88 6.49 -5.05
N LEU A 335 -2.94 5.94 -4.26
CA LEU A 335 -1.87 5.08 -4.79
C LEU A 335 -2.40 3.80 -5.45
N HIS A 336 -3.52 3.26 -4.95
CA HIS A 336 -4.12 2.04 -5.51
C HIS A 336 -4.71 2.27 -6.91
N LEU A 337 -5.19 3.48 -7.23
CA LEU A 337 -5.58 3.85 -8.59
C LEU A 337 -4.35 4.16 -9.47
N MET A 338 -3.33 4.83 -8.91
CA MET A 338 -2.07 5.07 -9.62
C MET A 338 -1.42 3.76 -10.11
N GLN A 339 -1.56 2.67 -9.35
CA GLN A 339 -1.05 1.35 -9.75
C GLN A 339 -1.70 0.79 -11.02
N GLU A 340 -2.88 1.26 -11.41
CA GLU A 340 -3.56 0.78 -12.62
C GLU A 340 -2.79 1.19 -13.90
N HIS A 341 -1.90 2.18 -13.81
CA HIS A 341 -0.97 2.57 -14.88
C HIS A 341 0.27 1.65 -14.98
N VAL A 342 0.49 0.76 -14.02
CA VAL A 342 1.64 -0.15 -14.01
C VAL A 342 1.32 -1.39 -14.85
N HIS A 343 1.86 -1.43 -16.07
CA HIS A 343 1.58 -2.51 -17.04
C HIS A 343 2.59 -3.67 -16.99
N ASP A 344 3.28 -3.87 -15.86
CA ASP A 344 4.19 -5.00 -15.66
C ASP A 344 3.51 -6.14 -14.88
N GLU A 345 3.11 -7.18 -15.62
CA GLU A 345 2.45 -8.37 -15.06
C GLU A 345 3.28 -9.07 -13.97
N ARG A 346 4.62 -8.94 -14.00
CA ARG A 346 5.50 -9.54 -12.99
C ARG A 346 5.27 -8.92 -11.61
N LEU A 347 4.94 -7.63 -11.57
CA LEU A 347 4.67 -6.92 -10.31
C LEU A 347 3.34 -7.31 -9.65
N LYS A 348 2.44 -8.01 -10.36
CA LYS A 348 1.18 -8.51 -9.77
C LYS A 348 1.42 -9.63 -8.75
N GLN A 349 2.51 -10.38 -8.88
CA GLN A 349 2.85 -11.46 -7.95
C GLN A 349 3.42 -10.93 -6.63
N ILE A 350 4.11 -9.79 -6.69
CA ILE A 350 4.63 -9.07 -5.53
C ILE A 350 3.44 -8.52 -4.72
N GLY A 351 3.37 -8.79 -3.42
CA GLY A 351 2.31 -8.27 -2.57
C GLY A 351 2.78 -8.08 -1.14
N SER A 352 1.94 -7.43 -0.32
CA SER A 352 2.29 -6.95 1.02
C SER A 352 1.35 -7.44 2.12
N ASN A 353 0.34 -8.24 1.81
CA ASN A 353 -0.61 -8.75 2.80
C ASN A 353 0.10 -9.70 3.77
N LEU A 354 0.07 -9.37 5.07
CA LEU A 354 0.54 -10.22 6.18
C LEU A 354 -0.54 -11.23 6.62
N TRP A 355 -1.71 -11.18 5.98
CA TRP A 355 -2.85 -12.05 6.22
C TRP A 355 -3.23 -12.76 4.93
N LYS A 356 -3.66 -14.02 5.04
CA LYS A 356 -4.08 -14.81 3.88
C LYS A 356 -5.47 -14.35 3.44
N GLU A 357 -5.56 -13.82 2.22
CA GLU A 357 -6.83 -13.39 1.62
C GLU A 357 -7.73 -14.59 1.30
N ASP A 358 -9.01 -14.46 1.66
CA ASP A 358 -10.08 -15.33 1.23
C ASP A 358 -10.82 -14.72 0.03
N VAL A 359 -10.56 -15.26 -1.15
CA VAL A 359 -11.19 -14.80 -2.40
C VAL A 359 -12.63 -15.30 -2.55
N SER A 360 -13.10 -16.23 -1.71
CA SER A 360 -14.47 -16.74 -1.79
C SER A 360 -15.52 -15.67 -1.49
N CYS A 361 -15.13 -14.61 -0.77
CA CYS A 361 -16.02 -13.47 -0.51
C CYS A 361 -16.46 -12.77 -1.81
N ILE A 362 -15.61 -12.75 -2.85
CA ILE A 362 -15.97 -12.17 -4.15
C ILE A 362 -17.08 -12.99 -4.80
N ASN A 363 -16.94 -14.32 -4.81
CA ASN A 363 -17.97 -15.22 -5.36
C ASN A 363 -19.31 -15.07 -4.60
N TRP A 364 -19.26 -14.83 -3.29
CA TRP A 364 -20.47 -14.57 -2.51
C TRP A 364 -21.10 -13.23 -2.91
N LEU A 365 -20.31 -12.18 -3.09
CA LEU A 365 -20.79 -10.86 -3.52
C LEU A 365 -21.41 -10.90 -4.93
N ASP A 366 -20.91 -11.74 -5.84
CA ASP A 366 -21.48 -11.92 -7.19
C ASP A 366 -22.95 -12.40 -7.16
N THR A 367 -23.40 -12.99 -6.05
CA THR A 367 -24.78 -13.46 -5.88
C THR A 367 -25.75 -12.39 -5.37
N LYS A 368 -25.25 -11.18 -5.07
CA LYS A 368 -25.98 -10.14 -4.36
C LYS A 368 -26.39 -8.98 -5.29
N ASP A 369 -27.51 -8.35 -4.96
CA ASP A 369 -27.99 -7.21 -5.71
C ASP A 369 -27.04 -6.00 -5.58
N PRO A 370 -26.94 -5.13 -6.60
CA PRO A 370 -26.12 -3.93 -6.52
C PRO A 370 -26.49 -3.03 -5.33
N GLY A 371 -25.48 -2.58 -4.58
CA GLY A 371 -25.65 -1.70 -3.42
C GLY A 371 -26.43 -2.31 -2.25
N SER A 372 -26.60 -3.63 -2.18
CA SER A 372 -27.37 -4.32 -1.15
C SER A 372 -26.56 -4.80 0.07
N VAL A 373 -25.23 -4.82 -0.05
CA VAL A 373 -24.33 -5.40 0.96
C VAL A 373 -23.60 -4.30 1.74
N VAL A 374 -23.55 -4.46 3.06
CA VAL A 374 -22.67 -3.69 3.94
C VAL A 374 -21.33 -4.41 4.09
N PHE A 375 -20.23 -3.76 3.76
CA PHE A 375 -18.91 -4.27 4.07
C PHE A 375 -18.50 -3.82 5.47
N VAL A 376 -17.92 -4.70 6.27
CA VAL A 376 -17.49 -4.42 7.66
C VAL A 376 -16.04 -4.85 7.84
N ASN A 377 -15.16 -3.89 8.13
CA ASN A 377 -13.76 -4.16 8.44
C ASN A 377 -13.13 -3.06 9.31
N PHE A 378 -12.65 -3.45 10.49
CA PHE A 378 -12.02 -2.57 11.48
C PHE A 378 -10.48 -2.52 11.40
N GLY A 379 -9.91 -3.06 10.31
CA GLY A 379 -8.48 -2.95 10.03
C GLY A 379 -7.62 -4.01 10.72
N SER A 380 -6.31 -3.79 10.71
CA SER A 380 -5.31 -4.80 11.09
C SER A 380 -4.79 -4.71 12.52
N ILE A 381 -5.14 -3.63 13.25
CA ILE A 381 -4.56 -3.31 14.57
C ILE A 381 -5.66 -3.18 15.63
N THR A 382 -6.85 -2.73 15.26
CA THR A 382 -7.98 -2.55 16.18
C THR A 382 -8.36 -3.86 16.85
N VAL A 383 -8.48 -3.82 18.17
CA VAL A 383 -8.97 -4.90 19.03
C VAL A 383 -10.28 -4.42 19.66
N MET A 384 -11.30 -5.25 19.67
CA MET A 384 -12.60 -4.96 20.27
C MET A 384 -12.86 -5.88 21.47
N SER A 385 -13.66 -5.40 22.43
CA SER A 385 -14.14 -6.25 23.51
C SER A 385 -15.20 -7.25 23.01
N LYS A 386 -15.47 -8.31 23.78
CA LYS A 386 -16.53 -9.28 23.47
C LYS A 386 -17.91 -8.60 23.42
N GLU A 387 -18.13 -7.61 24.28
CA GLU A 387 -19.35 -6.81 24.32
C GLU A 387 -19.50 -5.99 23.05
N GLN A 388 -18.45 -5.26 22.63
CA GLN A 388 -18.48 -4.48 21.39
C GLN A 388 -18.74 -5.37 20.16
N LEU A 389 -18.07 -6.53 20.07
CA LEU A 389 -18.31 -7.51 19.02
C LEU A 389 -19.78 -7.96 18.99
N THR A 390 -20.36 -8.21 20.15
CA THR A 390 -21.75 -8.63 20.31
C THR A 390 -22.72 -7.54 19.86
N GLU A 391 -22.49 -6.28 20.25
CA GLU A 391 -23.33 -5.16 19.85
C GLU A 391 -23.28 -4.91 18.34
N PHE A 392 -22.09 -4.95 17.72
CA PHE A 392 -21.97 -4.86 16.26
C PHE A 392 -22.69 -6.01 15.55
N GLY A 393 -22.48 -7.25 16.01
CA GLY A 393 -23.11 -8.40 15.38
C GLY A 393 -24.63 -8.34 15.45
N TRP A 394 -25.21 -8.11 16.63
CA TRP A 394 -26.67 -8.00 16.73
C TRP A 394 -27.23 -6.78 16.02
N GLY A 395 -26.52 -5.65 16.00
CA GLY A 395 -26.94 -4.48 15.21
C GLY A 395 -26.98 -4.77 13.71
N LEU A 396 -25.96 -5.44 13.18
CA LEU A 396 -25.92 -5.90 11.78
C LEU A 396 -27.06 -6.91 11.49
N ALA A 397 -27.24 -7.90 12.35
CA ALA A 397 -28.30 -8.90 12.21
C ALA A 397 -29.72 -8.29 12.26
N ASN A 398 -29.92 -7.30 13.11
CA ASN A 398 -31.20 -6.61 13.27
C ASN A 398 -31.52 -5.69 12.08
N SER A 399 -30.50 -5.16 11.40
CA SER A 399 -30.69 -4.31 10.20
C SER A 399 -31.36 -5.03 9.03
N LYS A 400 -31.33 -6.38 9.04
CA LYS A 400 -31.81 -7.25 7.95
C LYS A 400 -31.13 -7.02 6.59
N LYS A 401 -29.97 -6.35 6.59
CA LYS A 401 -29.12 -6.19 5.41
C LYS A 401 -28.17 -7.37 5.25
N ASP A 402 -27.77 -7.60 4.02
CA ASP A 402 -26.66 -8.51 3.73
C ASP A 402 -25.36 -7.83 4.15
N PHE A 403 -24.44 -8.59 4.74
CA PHE A 403 -23.16 -8.04 5.17
C PHE A 403 -22.00 -9.02 4.99
N LEU A 404 -20.86 -8.47 4.59
CA LEU A 404 -19.58 -9.15 4.56
C LEU A 404 -18.73 -8.59 5.71
N TRP A 405 -18.39 -9.42 6.69
CA TRP A 405 -17.64 -8.99 7.85
C TRP A 405 -16.30 -9.72 7.95
N VAL A 406 -15.23 -8.92 7.96
CA VAL A 406 -13.87 -9.37 8.27
C VAL A 406 -13.70 -9.46 9.79
N THR A 407 -13.62 -10.68 10.31
CA THR A 407 -13.35 -10.98 11.73
C THR A 407 -12.11 -11.84 11.85
N ARG A 408 -11.09 -11.35 12.55
CA ARG A 408 -9.86 -12.10 12.80
C ARG A 408 -9.85 -12.69 14.20
N PRO A 409 -9.20 -13.85 14.43
CA PRO A 409 -9.09 -14.44 15.76
C PRO A 409 -8.43 -13.52 16.80
N ASP A 410 -7.55 -12.61 16.38
CA ASP A 410 -6.82 -11.66 17.25
C ASP A 410 -7.60 -10.34 17.50
N ILE A 411 -8.78 -10.17 16.91
CA ILE A 411 -9.62 -8.97 17.12
C ILE A 411 -10.24 -8.95 18.53
N VAL A 412 -10.41 -10.10 19.18
CA VAL A 412 -10.77 -10.19 20.60
C VAL A 412 -9.56 -10.77 21.32
N GLY A 413 -9.13 -10.16 22.42
CA GLY A 413 -7.90 -10.54 23.14
C GLY A 413 -7.79 -11.99 23.64
N ASP A 414 -8.82 -12.81 23.44
CA ASP A 414 -8.84 -14.24 23.70
C ASP A 414 -9.21 -14.99 22.40
N ASN A 415 -8.49 -16.08 22.08
CA ASN A 415 -8.68 -16.98 20.93
C ASN A 415 -10.06 -17.71 20.85
N GLU A 416 -11.11 -17.15 21.46
CA GLU A 416 -12.48 -17.68 21.53
C GLU A 416 -13.52 -16.68 20.98
N ALA A 417 -13.15 -15.87 19.98
CA ALA A 417 -14.07 -14.94 19.31
C ALA A 417 -15.07 -15.67 18.39
N MET A 418 -15.85 -16.61 18.91
CA MET A 418 -16.99 -17.14 18.19
C MET A 418 -18.23 -16.35 18.55
N MET A 419 -18.86 -15.75 17.54
CA MET A 419 -20.20 -15.22 17.66
C MET A 419 -21.14 -16.33 18.19
N PRO A 420 -22.15 -15.98 19.00
CA PRO A 420 -23.06 -16.97 19.57
C PRO A 420 -23.77 -17.78 18.46
N PRO A 421 -24.05 -19.08 18.65
CA PRO A 421 -24.72 -19.91 17.64
C PRO A 421 -26.01 -19.30 17.10
N GLU A 422 -26.77 -18.61 17.96
CA GLU A 422 -28.01 -17.92 17.63
C GLU A 422 -27.79 -16.81 16.59
N PHE A 423 -26.65 -16.12 16.64
CA PHE A 423 -26.28 -15.12 15.62
C PHE A 423 -25.98 -15.79 14.28
N VAL A 424 -25.26 -16.91 14.29
CA VAL A 424 -24.92 -17.66 13.07
C VAL A 424 -26.21 -18.14 12.40
N ASP A 425 -27.14 -18.72 13.17
CA ASP A 425 -28.41 -19.21 12.66
C ASP A 425 -29.30 -18.08 12.12
N GLU A 426 -29.37 -16.93 12.81
CA GLU A 426 -30.16 -15.76 12.37
C GLU A 426 -29.62 -15.15 11.07
N THR A 427 -28.31 -15.24 10.82
CA THR A 427 -27.64 -14.52 9.74
C THR A 427 -27.15 -15.40 8.59
N LYS A 428 -27.29 -16.73 8.67
CA LYS A 428 -26.75 -17.73 7.73
C LYS A 428 -27.01 -17.48 6.22
N GLU A 429 -28.10 -16.79 5.87
CA GLU A 429 -28.47 -16.50 4.48
C GLU A 429 -27.99 -15.10 4.00
N ARG A 430 -27.60 -14.23 4.93
CA ARG A 430 -27.33 -12.80 4.70
C ARG A 430 -25.90 -12.37 5.07
N ALA A 431 -25.20 -13.18 5.86
CA ALA A 431 -23.85 -12.89 6.31
C ALA A 431 -22.81 -13.74 5.59
N MET A 432 -21.68 -13.12 5.27
CA MET A 432 -20.42 -13.80 4.98
C MET A 432 -19.38 -13.34 6.00
N MET A 433 -18.86 -14.28 6.78
CA MET A 433 -17.79 -14.03 7.74
C MET A 433 -16.48 -14.54 7.15
N THR A 434 -15.42 -13.74 7.19
CA THR A 434 -14.09 -14.15 6.71
C THR A 434 -12.98 -13.58 7.59
N SER A 435 -11.81 -14.21 7.61
CA SER A 435 -10.67 -13.73 8.40
C SER A 435 -9.93 -12.59 7.71
N TRP A 436 -9.88 -12.58 6.38
CA TRP A 436 -9.27 -11.50 5.61
C TRP A 436 -9.77 -11.54 4.17
N CYS A 437 -9.82 -10.39 3.49
CA CYS A 437 -10.33 -10.30 2.13
C CYS A 437 -9.48 -9.38 1.25
N PRO A 438 -9.56 -9.51 -0.08
CA PRO A 438 -9.01 -8.52 -1.01
C PRO A 438 -9.86 -7.24 -0.98
N GLN A 439 -9.67 -6.41 0.05
CA GLN A 439 -10.52 -5.25 0.36
C GLN A 439 -10.73 -4.30 -0.83
N GLU A 440 -9.70 -4.03 -1.62
CA GLU A 440 -9.80 -3.17 -2.80
C GLU A 440 -10.79 -3.75 -3.84
N GLN A 441 -10.82 -5.08 -4.02
CA GLN A 441 -11.78 -5.74 -4.91
C GLN A 441 -13.19 -5.74 -4.32
N VAL A 442 -13.30 -5.96 -3.00
CA VAL A 442 -14.57 -5.89 -2.28
C VAL A 442 -15.20 -4.51 -2.42
N LEU A 443 -14.47 -3.44 -2.11
CA LEU A 443 -14.99 -2.06 -2.18
C LEU A 443 -15.37 -1.64 -3.60
N LYS A 444 -14.65 -2.12 -4.63
CA LYS A 444 -14.99 -1.90 -6.04
C LYS A 444 -16.20 -2.72 -6.51
N HIS A 445 -16.63 -3.74 -5.76
CA HIS A 445 -17.69 -4.65 -6.18
C HIS A 445 -19.06 -3.94 -6.17
N PRO A 446 -19.90 -4.09 -7.23
CA PRO A 446 -21.17 -3.38 -7.36
C PRO A 446 -22.18 -3.67 -6.25
N ALA A 447 -22.10 -4.84 -5.61
CA ALA A 447 -22.95 -5.21 -4.49
C ALA A 447 -22.74 -4.35 -3.23
N ILE A 448 -21.58 -3.69 -3.06
CA ILE A 448 -21.30 -2.90 -1.86
C ILE A 448 -22.08 -1.57 -1.87
N GLY A 449 -22.95 -1.40 -0.88
CA GLY A 449 -23.74 -0.19 -0.66
C GLY A 449 -23.11 0.78 0.35
N GLY A 450 -22.46 0.25 1.38
CA GLY A 450 -21.81 1.04 2.43
C GLY A 450 -20.70 0.27 3.14
N PHE A 451 -19.81 1.00 3.81
CA PHE A 451 -18.64 0.44 4.48
C PHE A 451 -18.56 0.87 5.95
N LEU A 452 -18.69 -0.08 6.87
CA LEU A 452 -18.49 0.14 8.29
C LEU A 452 -17.02 -0.11 8.65
N THR A 453 -16.35 0.93 9.15
CA THR A 453 -14.89 0.96 9.29
C THR A 453 -14.40 1.77 10.48
N HIS A 454 -13.22 1.41 10.97
CA HIS A 454 -12.48 2.19 11.97
C HIS A 454 -11.93 3.53 11.45
N SER A 455 -12.12 3.87 10.18
CA SER A 455 -11.65 5.14 9.57
C SER A 455 -10.13 5.30 9.50
N GLY A 456 -9.38 4.21 9.42
CA GLY A 456 -7.96 4.27 9.04
C GLY A 456 -7.78 4.83 7.61
N TRP A 457 -6.64 5.45 7.34
CA TRP A 457 -6.47 6.20 6.09
C TRP A 457 -6.58 5.35 4.81
N ASN A 458 -5.92 4.19 4.75
CA ASN A 458 -6.02 3.30 3.58
C ASN A 458 -7.47 2.92 3.25
N SER A 459 -8.24 2.50 4.27
CA SER A 459 -9.66 2.18 4.12
C SER A 459 -10.49 3.37 3.65
N THR A 460 -10.20 4.56 4.19
CA THR A 460 -10.90 5.80 3.84
C THR A 460 -10.67 6.17 2.38
N ILE A 461 -9.42 6.20 1.92
CA ILE A 461 -9.09 6.59 0.54
C ILE A 461 -9.54 5.53 -0.48
N GLU A 462 -9.54 4.24 -0.12
CA GLU A 462 -10.10 3.16 -0.95
C GLU A 462 -11.63 3.28 -1.08
N SER A 463 -12.33 3.65 0.00
CA SER A 463 -13.78 3.87 -0.01
C SER A 463 -14.16 5.07 -0.87
N ILE A 464 -13.44 6.19 -0.72
CA ILE A 464 -13.57 7.39 -1.56
C ILE A 464 -13.41 7.03 -3.04
N SER A 465 -12.34 6.32 -3.36
CA SER A 465 -12.00 5.94 -4.74
C SER A 465 -12.98 4.92 -5.33
N SER A 466 -13.70 4.18 -4.49
CA SER A 466 -14.73 3.23 -4.90
C SER A 466 -16.13 3.86 -4.95
N GLY A 467 -16.29 5.10 -4.46
CA GLY A 467 -17.58 5.76 -4.37
C GLY A 467 -18.51 5.10 -3.36
N VAL A 468 -17.96 4.59 -2.26
CA VAL A 468 -18.69 3.91 -1.19
C VAL A 468 -18.74 4.83 0.04
N PRO A 469 -19.92 5.17 0.57
CA PRO A 469 -20.04 5.94 1.81
C PRO A 469 -19.70 5.08 3.03
N VAL A 470 -19.30 5.74 4.13
CA VAL A 470 -18.72 5.09 5.30
C VAL A 470 -19.56 5.28 6.56
N ILE A 471 -19.58 4.25 7.40
CA ILE A 471 -20.00 4.34 8.80
C ILE A 471 -18.71 4.21 9.63
N CYS A 472 -18.38 5.26 10.35
CA CYS A 472 -17.13 5.43 11.06
C CYS A 472 -17.28 4.98 12.52
N TRP A 473 -16.35 4.15 12.99
CA TRP A 473 -16.16 3.84 14.40
C TRP A 473 -14.69 4.05 14.79
N PRO A 474 -14.25 5.31 14.96
CA PRO A 474 -12.83 5.62 15.12
C PRO A 474 -12.31 5.20 16.50
N PHE A 475 -11.20 4.46 16.52
CA PHE A 475 -10.64 3.88 17.74
C PHE A 475 -9.40 4.65 18.23
N PHE A 476 -8.33 4.72 17.42
CA PHE A 476 -7.06 5.34 17.84
C PHE A 476 -6.35 6.11 16.71
N ALA A 477 -5.22 6.75 17.03
CA ALA A 477 -4.41 7.52 16.08
C ALA A 477 -5.26 8.57 15.35
N GLU A 478 -5.06 8.80 14.06
CA GLU A 478 -5.73 9.82 13.27
C GLU A 478 -7.16 9.45 12.83
N GLN A 479 -7.68 8.31 13.31
CA GLN A 479 -9.00 7.80 12.92
C GLN A 479 -10.13 8.79 13.26
N GLN A 480 -10.04 9.50 14.39
CA GLN A 480 -11.02 10.54 14.74
C GLN A 480 -10.95 11.73 13.80
N THR A 481 -9.75 12.10 13.36
CA THR A 481 -9.56 13.16 12.37
C THR A 481 -10.18 12.74 11.03
N ASN A 482 -9.91 11.51 10.58
CA ASN A 482 -10.49 10.97 9.35
C ASN A 482 -12.02 10.86 9.43
N CYS A 483 -12.56 10.44 10.58
CA CYS A 483 -13.99 10.38 10.85
C CYS A 483 -14.64 11.77 10.72
N ARG A 484 -14.06 12.78 11.40
CA ARG A 484 -14.53 14.16 11.36
C ARG A 484 -14.55 14.72 9.94
N TYR A 485 -13.53 14.43 9.14
CA TYR A 485 -13.48 14.86 7.74
C TYR A 485 -14.51 14.11 6.89
N SER A 486 -14.64 12.79 7.07
CA SER A 486 -15.64 11.97 6.36
C SER A 486 -17.07 12.46 6.61
N CYS A 487 -17.37 12.82 7.86
CA CYS A 487 -18.72 13.22 8.27
C CYS A 487 -19.09 14.63 7.82
N VAL A 488 -18.21 15.63 8.00
CA VAL A 488 -18.60 17.04 7.77
C VAL A 488 -17.87 17.75 6.63
N GLU A 489 -16.63 17.40 6.28
CA GLU A 489 -15.95 18.04 5.13
C GLU A 489 -16.27 17.35 3.81
N TRP A 490 -16.15 16.02 3.77
CA TRP A 490 -16.37 15.23 2.55
C TRP A 490 -17.84 14.83 2.39
N GLY A 491 -18.60 14.78 3.48
CA GLY A 491 -20.04 14.48 3.47
C GLY A 491 -20.37 13.06 3.00
N ILE A 492 -19.50 12.10 3.32
CA ILE A 492 -19.64 10.67 2.95
C ILE A 492 -19.81 9.76 4.17
N GLY A 493 -19.74 10.31 5.38
CA GLY A 493 -19.65 9.55 6.62
C GLY A 493 -20.78 9.78 7.61
N MET A 494 -21.08 8.76 8.41
CA MET A 494 -21.77 8.85 9.70
C MET A 494 -20.88 8.26 10.79
N GLU A 495 -21.01 8.69 12.03
CA GLU A 495 -20.19 8.24 13.16
C GLU A 495 -21.02 7.45 14.15
N ILE A 496 -20.53 6.27 14.56
CA ILE A 496 -21.04 5.47 15.68
C ILE A 496 -20.29 5.88 16.95
N ASP A 497 -21.00 5.99 18.07
CA ASP A 497 -20.40 6.29 19.37
C ASP A 497 -19.32 5.26 19.79
N THR A 498 -18.41 5.65 20.67
CA THR A 498 -17.40 4.75 21.23
C THR A 498 -18.06 3.65 22.06
N ASP A 499 -19.11 3.97 22.83
CA ASP A 499 -19.92 2.98 23.56
C ASP A 499 -21.02 2.41 22.64
N VAL A 500 -20.57 1.61 21.66
CA VAL A 500 -21.42 1.01 20.64
C VAL A 500 -22.63 0.28 21.23
N LYS A 501 -23.82 0.58 20.69
CA LYS A 501 -25.08 -0.14 20.98
C LYS A 501 -25.67 -0.72 19.70
N ARG A 502 -26.22 -1.93 19.77
CA ARG A 502 -26.84 -2.61 18.63
C ARG A 502 -27.95 -1.81 17.97
N GLU A 503 -28.73 -1.04 18.73
CA GLU A 503 -29.83 -0.23 18.21
C GLU A 503 -29.29 0.93 17.36
N GLU A 504 -28.16 1.51 17.77
CA GLU A 504 -27.47 2.54 16.99
C GLU A 504 -26.90 1.95 15.71
N VAL A 505 -26.18 0.82 15.80
CA VAL A 505 -25.61 0.13 14.64
C VAL A 505 -26.72 -0.22 13.64
N GLU A 506 -27.84 -0.79 14.10
CA GLU A 506 -29.00 -1.08 13.26
C GLU A 506 -29.50 0.18 12.56
N ALA A 507 -29.76 1.25 13.31
CA ALA A 507 -30.30 2.49 12.78
C ALA A 507 -29.37 3.12 11.73
N GLN A 508 -28.07 3.16 12.00
CA GLN A 508 -27.09 3.73 11.07
C GLN A 508 -26.94 2.88 9.81
N VAL A 509 -26.91 1.54 9.92
CA VAL A 509 -26.88 0.66 8.76
C VAL A 509 -28.12 0.85 7.89
N ARG A 510 -29.30 0.93 8.49
CA ARG A 510 -30.55 1.15 7.75
C ARG A 510 -30.59 2.53 7.09
N GLU A 511 -30.15 3.58 7.78
CA GLU A 511 -30.08 4.94 7.20
C GLU A 511 -29.05 5.03 6.07
N MET A 512 -27.91 4.34 6.19
CA MET A 512 -26.88 4.29 5.14
C MET A 512 -27.39 3.60 3.88
N MET A 513 -28.09 2.47 4.05
CA MET A 513 -28.49 1.61 2.93
C MET A 513 -29.81 2.05 2.28
N ASP A 514 -30.81 2.45 3.08
CA ASP A 514 -32.17 2.75 2.58
C ASP A 514 -32.56 4.22 2.73
N GLY A 515 -31.91 4.92 3.67
CA GLY A 515 -32.27 6.25 4.12
C GLY A 515 -31.96 7.37 3.13
N LYS A 516 -32.48 8.56 3.45
CA LYS A 516 -32.25 9.76 2.62
C LYS A 516 -30.80 10.24 2.76
N LYS A 517 -30.22 10.19 3.96
CA LYS A 517 -28.84 10.57 4.21
C LYS A 517 -27.89 9.61 3.48
N GLY A 518 -28.15 8.30 3.52
CA GLY A 518 -27.41 7.28 2.76
C GLY A 518 -27.30 7.60 1.27
N LYS A 519 -28.44 7.91 0.63
CA LYS A 519 -28.48 8.30 -0.79
C LYS A 519 -27.68 9.58 -1.08
N MET A 520 -27.76 10.58 -0.20
CA MET A 520 -26.98 11.82 -0.34
C MET A 520 -25.48 11.56 -0.22
N MET A 521 -25.05 10.76 0.78
CA MET A 521 -23.65 10.38 0.96
C MET A 521 -23.13 9.55 -0.19
N LYS A 522 -23.93 8.63 -0.75
CA LYS A 522 -23.57 7.86 -1.95
C LYS A 522 -23.34 8.76 -3.16
N SER A 523 -24.18 9.78 -3.35
CA SER A 523 -23.97 10.80 -4.39
C SER A 523 -22.66 11.53 -4.19
N LYS A 524 -22.37 11.97 -2.95
CA LYS A 524 -21.10 12.64 -2.61
C LYS A 524 -19.88 11.75 -2.79
N ALA A 525 -19.96 10.50 -2.36
CA ALA A 525 -18.89 9.52 -2.56
C ALA A 525 -18.62 9.30 -4.06
N SER A 526 -19.66 9.31 -4.90
CA SER A 526 -19.51 9.20 -6.36
C SER A 526 -18.83 10.44 -6.95
N GLU A 527 -19.13 11.64 -6.48
CA GLU A 527 -18.42 12.87 -6.88
C GLU A 527 -16.93 12.81 -6.52
N TRP A 528 -16.60 12.33 -5.31
CA TRP A 528 -15.22 12.19 -4.88
C TRP A 528 -14.46 11.11 -5.64
N LYS A 529 -15.12 10.00 -5.97
CA LYS A 529 -14.56 8.98 -6.87
C LYS A 529 -14.13 9.59 -8.21
N THR A 530 -15.00 10.37 -8.86
CA THR A 530 -14.65 11.02 -10.12
C THR A 530 -13.44 11.94 -9.98
N LYS A 531 -13.37 12.74 -8.91
CA LYS A 531 -12.20 13.59 -8.65
C LYS A 531 -10.92 12.80 -8.39
N ALA A 532 -11.02 11.65 -7.71
CA ALA A 532 -9.88 10.76 -7.50
C ALA A 532 -9.38 10.19 -8.82
N GLU A 533 -10.29 9.74 -9.70
CA GLU A 533 -9.97 9.26 -11.06
C GLU A 533 -9.33 10.37 -11.92
N GLU A 534 -9.85 11.60 -11.86
CA GLU A 534 -9.27 12.78 -12.52
C GLU A 534 -7.86 13.11 -12.04
N ALA A 535 -7.62 13.02 -10.73
CA ALA A 535 -6.32 13.33 -10.14
C ALA A 535 -5.21 12.36 -10.59
N VAL A 536 -5.54 11.08 -10.78
CA VAL A 536 -4.57 10.04 -11.18
C VAL A 536 -4.53 9.82 -12.69
N ALA A 537 -5.46 10.38 -13.47
CA ALA A 537 -5.43 10.30 -14.93
C ALA A 537 -4.12 10.88 -15.49
N ILE A 538 -3.76 10.50 -16.72
CA ILE A 538 -2.57 11.07 -17.38
C ILE A 538 -2.77 12.59 -17.51
N GLY A 539 -1.87 13.36 -16.88
CA GLY A 539 -1.98 14.82 -16.80
C GLY A 539 -2.78 15.35 -15.61
N GLY A 540 -3.36 14.48 -14.77
CA GLY A 540 -3.98 14.82 -13.49
C GLY A 540 -2.95 15.24 -12.44
N SER A 541 -3.41 15.92 -11.38
CA SER A 541 -2.54 16.52 -10.36
C SER A 541 -1.60 15.51 -9.69
N SER A 542 -2.13 14.38 -9.23
CA SER A 542 -1.35 13.34 -8.56
C SER A 542 -0.36 12.66 -9.50
N TYR A 543 -0.76 12.44 -10.76
CA TYR A 543 0.13 11.91 -11.79
C TYR A 543 1.32 12.86 -12.04
N LEU A 544 1.05 14.15 -12.21
CA LEU A 544 2.08 15.16 -12.42
C LEU A 544 2.98 15.36 -11.19
N ASN A 545 2.41 15.32 -9.99
CA ASN A 545 3.17 15.41 -8.75
C ASN A 545 4.12 14.21 -8.57
N PHE A 546 3.69 13.00 -8.96
CA PHE A 546 4.57 11.83 -8.97
C PHE A 546 5.71 11.98 -9.99
N ASP A 547 5.43 12.47 -11.19
CA ASP A 547 6.48 12.72 -12.20
C ASP A 547 7.49 13.79 -11.73
N LYS A 548 7.02 14.85 -11.06
CA LYS A 548 7.89 15.87 -10.44
C LYS A 548 8.73 15.28 -9.32
N LEU A 549 8.15 14.48 -8.42
CA LEU A 549 8.91 13.78 -7.37
C LEU A 549 10.07 12.97 -7.97
N VAL A 550 9.79 12.18 -9.01
CA VAL A 550 10.82 11.36 -9.66
C VAL A 550 11.89 12.22 -10.32
N SER A 551 11.51 13.20 -11.14
CA SER A 551 12.45 13.99 -11.94
C SER A 551 13.21 15.06 -11.14
N GLU A 552 12.56 15.73 -10.18
CA GLU A 552 13.09 16.87 -9.45
C GLU A 552 13.64 16.51 -8.05
N VAL A 553 13.45 15.28 -7.59
CA VAL A 553 13.98 14.84 -6.27
C VAL A 553 14.80 13.59 -6.39
N LEU A 554 14.23 12.51 -6.95
CA LEU A 554 14.86 11.18 -6.91
C LEU A 554 15.96 10.98 -7.96
N LEU A 555 15.86 11.62 -9.12
CA LEU A 555 16.82 11.49 -10.22
C LEU A 555 17.85 12.63 -10.29
N ILE A 556 17.77 13.63 -9.41
CA ILE A 556 18.77 14.70 -9.38
C ILE A 556 20.09 14.12 -8.88
N ARG A 557 21.02 13.90 -9.82
CA ARG A 557 22.41 13.60 -9.51
C ARG A 557 23.05 14.89 -8.97
N LYS A 558 23.47 14.87 -7.70
CA LYS A 558 24.36 15.90 -7.15
C LYS A 558 25.79 15.69 -7.62
#